data_AF-A0A317IKG8-F1
#
_entry.id   AF-A0A317IKG8-F1
#
_cell.length_a   1.000
_cell.length_b   1.000
_cell.length_c   1.000
_cell.angle_alpha   90.00
_cell.angle_beta   90.00
_cell.angle_gamma   90.00
#
_symmetry.space_group_name_H-M   'P 1'
#
loop_
_entity.id
_entity.type
_entity.pdbx_description
1 polymer ?
#
loop_
_entity_poly.entity_id
_entity_poly.type
_entity_poly.pdbx_seq_one_letter_code
_entity_poly.pdbx_strand_id
1 'polypeptide(L)' 'MNFSLHDLKESLYILETLFGVILLVLAYLSLKLAWTGPDGLFYVVPGLVLFCMGIACLLFGIESVILRDDPDIWD' A
#
# COMPACT_ATOMS: atom_id res chain seq x y z
N MET A 1 -7.15 25.98 12.80
CA MET A 1 -7.69 24.64 12.50
C MET A 1 -7.29 23.75 13.65
N ASN A 2 -8.24 23.38 14.52
CA ASN A 2 -8.02 22.24 15.40
C ASN A 2 -8.14 21.02 14.50
N PHE A 3 -7.02 20.43 14.11
CA PHE A 3 -7.03 19.13 13.45
C PHE A 3 -7.59 18.13 14.46
N SER A 4 -8.76 17.58 14.16
CA SER A 4 -9.27 16.43 14.89
C SER A 4 -8.30 15.27 14.65
N LEU A 5 -7.99 14.47 15.68
CA LEU A 5 -7.21 13.24 15.53
C LEU A 5 -7.82 12.32 14.45
N HIS A 6 -9.14 12.37 14.31
CA HIS A 6 -9.91 11.72 13.25
C HIS A 6 -9.41 12.11 11.84
N ASP A 7 -9.38 13.41 11.51
CA ASP A 7 -9.00 13.89 10.18
C ASP A 7 -7.55 13.53 9.83
N LEU A 8 -6.68 13.50 10.84
CA LEU A 8 -5.28 13.10 10.69
C LEU A 8 -5.16 11.60 10.40
N LYS A 9 -5.86 10.75 11.16
CA LYS A 9 -5.92 9.30 10.93
C LYS A 9 -6.47 9.00 9.53
N GLU A 10 -7.58 9.64 9.13
CA GLU A 10 -8.21 9.44 7.81
C GLU A 10 -7.23 9.81 6.69
N SER A 11 -6.52 10.94 6.83
CA SER A 11 -5.50 11.35 5.87
C SER A 11 -4.32 10.38 5.78
N LEU A 12 -3.90 9.78 6.90
CA LEU A 12 -2.82 8.79 6.94
C LEU A 12 -3.21 7.49 6.23
N TYR A 13 -4.44 6.99 6.43
CA TYR A 13 -4.92 5.80 5.73
C TYR A 13 -5.01 6.01 4.21
N ILE A 14 -5.46 7.19 3.77
CA ILE A 14 -5.46 7.54 2.33
C ILE A 14 -4.03 7.55 1.79
N LEU A 15 -3.10 8.15 2.53
CA LEU A 15 -1.69 8.21 2.14
C LEU A 15 -1.06 6.82 2.07
N GLU A 16 -1.34 5.95 3.04
CA GLU A 16 -0.87 4.56 3.07
C GLU A 16 -1.41 3.77 1.87
N THR A 17 -2.69 3.94 1.55
CA THR A 17 -3.31 3.32 0.36
C THR A 17 -2.61 3.75 -0.92
N LEU A 18 -2.30 5.05 -1.05
CA LEU A 18 -1.55 5.59 -2.19
C LEU A 18 -0.14 4.99 -2.28
N PHE A 19 0.57 4.88 -1.15
CA PHE A 19 1.86 4.19 -1.11
C PHE A 19 1.74 2.72 -1.53
N GLY A 20 0.69 2.02 -1.09
CA GLY A 20 0.41 0.65 -1.51
C GLY A 20 0.28 0.51 -3.02
N VAL A 21 -0.47 1.40 -3.67
CA VAL A 21 -0.61 1.42 -5.14
C VAL A 21 0.75 1.67 -5.82
N ILE A 22 1.55 2.61 -5.32
CA ILE A 22 2.89 2.88 -5.86
C ILE A 22 3.77 1.63 -5.74
N LEU A 23 3.77 0.96 -4.60
CA LEU A 23 4.52 -0.28 -4.37
C LEU A 23 4.10 -1.38 -5.34
N LEU A 24 2.81 -1.54 -5.62
CA LEU A 24 2.32 -2.51 -6.61
C LEU A 24 2.77 -2.19 -8.03
N VAL A 25 2.79 -0.91 -8.41
CA VAL A 25 3.31 -0.48 -9.71
C VAL A 25 4.80 -0.82 -9.82
N LEU A 26 5.58 -0.54 -8.77
CA LEU A 26 7.01 -0.88 -8.73
C LEU A 26 7.24 -2.39 -8.73
N ALA A 27 6.41 -3.16 -8.02
CA ALA A 27 6.43 -4.62 -8.04
C ALA A 27 6.22 -5.16 -9.45
N TYR A 28 5.20 -4.65 -10.15
CA TYR A 28 4.91 -5.02 -11.53
C TYR A 28 6.08 -4.70 -12.47
N LEU A 29 6.67 -3.50 -12.37
CA LEU A 29 7.84 -3.12 -13.18
C LEU A 29 9.05 -4.02 -12.89
N SER A 30 9.30 -4.32 -11.61
CA SER A 30 10.38 -5.21 -11.18
C SER A 30 10.20 -6.63 -11.72
N LEU A 31 8.99 -7.19 -11.61
CA LEU A 31 8.68 -8.51 -12.17
C LEU A 31 8.71 -8.52 -13.70
N LYS A 32 8.30 -7.43 -14.36
CA LYS A 32 8.42 -7.32 -15.82
C LYS A 32 9.89 -7.33 -16.26
N LEU A 33 10.75 -6.60 -15.56
CA LEU A 33 12.20 -6.61 -15.79
C LEU A 33 12.79 -8.01 -15.58
N ALA A 34 12.32 -8.73 -14.56
CA ALA A 34 12.73 -10.09 -14.27
C ALA A 34 12.50 -11.06 -15.45
N TRP A 35 11.44 -10.86 -16.23
CA TRP A 35 11.09 -11.72 -17.37
C TRP A 35 11.82 -11.36 -18.66
N THR A 36 12.44 -10.17 -18.72
CA THR A 36 13.08 -9.65 -19.94
C THR A 36 14.61 -9.65 -19.87
N GLY A 37 15.21 -9.79 -18.69
CA GLY A 37 16.66 -9.68 -18.48
C GLY A 37 17.35 -11.03 -18.24
N PRO A 38 18.66 -11.12 -18.53
CA PRO A 38 19.46 -12.31 -18.23
C PRO A 38 19.57 -12.60 -16.72
N ASP A 39 19.44 -11.57 -15.88
CA ASP A 39 19.53 -11.64 -14.42
C ASP A 39 18.16 -11.68 -13.73
N GLY A 40 17.18 -12.32 -14.37
CA GLY A 40 15.77 -12.28 -13.97
C GLY A 40 15.51 -12.59 -12.50
N LEU A 41 16.20 -13.60 -11.95
CA LEU A 41 16.05 -14.02 -10.55
C LEU A 41 16.33 -12.91 -9.53
N PHE A 42 17.25 -11.98 -9.82
CA PHE A 42 17.58 -10.88 -8.91
C PHE A 42 16.44 -9.87 -8.77
N TYR A 43 15.54 -9.80 -9.75
CA TYR A 43 14.39 -8.89 -9.75
C TYR A 43 13.10 -9.57 -9.25
N VAL A 44 13.04 -10.91 -9.22
CA VAL A 44 11.85 -11.64 -8.73
C VAL A 44 11.64 -11.42 -7.23
N VAL A 45 12.69 -11.58 -6.43
CA VAL A 45 12.60 -11.46 -4.95
C VAL A 45 12.14 -10.05 -4.53
N PRO A 46 12.78 -8.95 -4.94
CA PRO A 46 12.30 -7.60 -4.58
C PRO A 46 10.90 -7.32 -5.16
N GLY A 47 10.59 -7.80 -6.37
CA GLY A 47 9.26 -7.67 -6.95
C GLY A 47 8.17 -8.32 -6.10
N LEU A 48 8.41 -9.52 -5.58
CA LEU A 48 7.47 -10.22 -4.68
C LEU A 48 7.31 -9.50 -3.34
N VAL A 49 8.41 -8.99 -2.74
CA VAL A 49 8.34 -8.23 -1.49
C VAL A 49 7.50 -6.97 -1.66
N LEU A 50 7.76 -6.20 -2.74
CA LEU A 50 6.99 -5.00 -3.07
C LEU A 50 5.51 -5.34 -3.32
N PHE A 51 5.23 -6.47 -3.96
CA PHE A 51 3.87 -6.92 -4.21
C PHE A 51 3.12 -7.21 -2.90
N CYS A 52 3.71 -8.01 -2.01
CA CYS A 52 3.10 -8.35 -0.73
C CYS A 52 2.88 -7.11 0.15
N MET A 53 3.87 -6.20 0.22
CA MET A 53 3.72 -4.95 0.95
C MET A 53 2.64 -4.04 0.34
N GLY A 54 2.61 -3.93 -0.99
CA GLY A 54 1.60 -3.14 -1.70
C GLY A 54 0.18 -3.66 -1.45
N ILE A 55 -0.02 -4.98 -1.43
CA ILE A 55 -1.31 -5.59 -1.06
C ILE A 55 -1.65 -5.27 0.40
N ALA A 56 -0.71 -5.41 1.34
CA ALA A 56 -0.98 -5.14 2.74
C ALA A 56 -1.45 -3.69 2.95
N CYS A 57 -0.77 -2.71 2.36
CA CYS A 57 -1.19 -1.30 2.42
C CYS A 57 -2.56 -1.05 1.76
N LEU A 58 -2.89 -1.74 0.67
CA LEU A 58 -4.24 -1.67 0.09
C LEU A 58 -5.30 -2.24 1.03
N LEU A 59 -5.01 -3.34 1.72
CA LEU A 59 -5.95 -3.94 2.66
C LEU A 59 -6.23 -3.01 3.85
N PHE A 60 -5.21 -2.34 4.39
CA PHE A 60 -5.41 -1.29 5.41
C PHE A 60 -6.24 -0.11 4.88
N GLY A 61 -6.03 0.28 3.63
CA GLY A 61 -6.88 1.27 2.96
C GLY A 61 -8.35 0.85 2.90
N ILE A 62 -8.61 -0.37 2.43
CA ILE A 62 -9.96 -0.93 2.35
C ILE A 62 -10.59 -1.05 3.74
N GLU A 63 -9.83 -1.52 4.72
CA GLU A 63 -10.25 -1.62 6.12
C GLU A 63 -10.68 -0.25 6.66
N SER A 64 -9.90 0.81 6.40
CA SER A 64 -10.25 2.18 6.82
C SER A 64 -11.56 2.69 6.20
N VAL A 65 -11.88 2.26 4.97
CA VAL A 65 -13.14 2.63 4.30
C VAL A 65 -14.32 1.86 4.89
N ILE A 66 -14.13 0.57 5.19
CA ILE A 66 -15.16 -0.28 5.81
C ILE A 66 -15.47 0.19 7.23
N LEU A 67 -14.45 0.59 7.97
CA LEU A 67 -14.49 0.95 9.38
C LEU A 67 -14.71 2.45 9.62
N ARG A 68 -15.00 3.22 8.57
CA ARG A 68 -15.17 4.67 8.64
C ARG A 68 -16.27 5.12 9.60
N ASP A 69 -17.32 4.32 9.74
CA ASP A 69 -18.47 4.64 10.59
C ASP A 69 -18.36 4.07 12.01
N ASP A 70 -17.25 3.42 12.36
CA ASP A 70 -17.06 2.75 13.65
C ASP A 70 -16.25 3.64 14.63
N PRO A 71 -16.89 4.26 15.63
CA PRO A 71 -16.27 5.27 16.48
C PRO A 71 -15.07 4.76 17.29
N ASP A 72 -15.04 3.47 17.63
CA ASP A 72 -13.98 2.85 18.45
C ASP A 72 -12.59 2.92 17.80
N ILE A 73 -12.54 3.15 16.48
CA ILE A 73 -11.31 3.15 15.68
C ILE A 73 -10.77 4.58 15.51
N TRP A 74 -11.68 5.55 15.58
CA TRP A 74 -11.37 6.96 15.34
C TRP A 74 -11.17 7.78 16.61
N ASP A 75 -11.79 7.38 17.72
CA ASP A 75 -11.55 7.91 19.08
C ASP A 75 -10.09 7.65 19.57
#